data_AF-A0A9X1Y8U7-F1
#
_entry.id   AF-A0A9X1Y8U7-F1
#
_cell.length_a   1.000
_cell.length_b   1.000
_cell.length_c   1.000
_cell.angle_alpha   90.00
_cell.angle_beta   90.00
_cell.angle_gamma   90.00
#
_symmetry.space_group_name_H-M   'P 1'
#
loop_
_entity.id
_entity.type
_entity.pdbx_description
1 polymer ?
#
loop_
_entity_poly.entity_id
_entity_poly.type
_entity_poly.pdbx_seq_one_letter_code
_entity_poly.pdbx_strand_id
1 'polypeptide(L)'
;MTFHGTPPAPDCGAISPRTEALRPDIGLSEEVVGAIRRLRKQGQPAADIAATLALPIEVVERAMLAMRTDRPDSTRATLNVTREAARFVNGERGRPDEPIWAVMDRLVAELIERRRAGV
;
A
#
# COMPACT_ATOMS: atom_id res chain seq x y z
N MET A 1 5.11 -20.83 22.43
CA MET A 1 5.34 -19.41 22.10
C MET A 1 4.40 -19.03 20.98
N THR A 2 3.41 -18.21 21.31
CA THR A 2 2.46 -17.58 20.38
C THR A 2 3.23 -16.62 19.47
N PHE A 3 2.97 -16.68 18.17
CA PHE A 3 3.52 -15.68 17.24
C PHE A 3 2.87 -14.33 17.56
N HIS A 4 3.70 -13.31 17.82
CA HIS A 4 3.27 -11.95 18.07
C HIS A 4 3.86 -11.06 16.98
N GLY A 5 3.09 -10.82 15.91
CA GLY A 5 3.46 -9.83 14.92
C GLY A 5 3.35 -8.42 15.50
N THR A 6 4.21 -7.52 15.05
CA THR A 6 4.00 -6.09 15.27
C THR A 6 2.92 -5.63 14.30
N PRO A 7 1.74 -5.18 14.76
CA PRO A 7 0.67 -4.78 13.86
C PRO A 7 1.15 -3.60 12.99
N PRO A 8 0.96 -3.64 11.67
CA PRO A 8 1.12 -2.45 10.84
C PRO A 8 0.07 -1.41 11.23
N ALA A 9 0.29 -0.15 10.85
CA ALA A 9 -0.71 0.91 11.00
C ALA A 9 -2.12 0.45 10.50
N PRO A 10 -3.20 0.85 11.20
CA PRO A 10 -4.55 0.26 11.09
C PRO A 10 -5.12 0.25 9.67
N ASP A 11 -4.67 1.18 8.87
CA ASP A 11 -4.89 1.35 7.46
C ASP A 11 -3.73 0.71 6.68
N CYS A 12 -3.89 -0.57 6.35
CA CYS A 12 -3.05 -1.30 5.40
C CYS A 12 -3.08 -0.59 4.03
N GLY A 13 -2.20 0.39 3.85
CA GLY A 13 -2.13 1.24 2.66
C GLY A 13 -1.93 2.72 2.95
N ALA A 14 -2.17 3.16 4.19
CA ALA A 14 -1.85 4.52 4.60
C ALA A 14 -0.34 4.74 4.67
N ILE A 15 0.04 5.95 4.29
CA ILE A 15 1.39 6.47 4.46
C ILE A 15 1.62 6.70 5.95
N SER A 16 2.82 6.39 6.45
CA SER A 16 3.14 6.72 7.84
C SER A 16 3.15 8.26 8.02
N PRO A 17 2.61 8.83 9.11
CA PRO A 17 2.59 10.28 9.32
C PRO A 17 3.96 10.94 9.22
N ARG A 18 5.01 10.20 9.60
CA ARG A 18 6.42 10.60 9.41
C ARG A 18 6.79 10.72 7.94
N THR A 19 6.39 9.75 7.12
CA THR A 19 6.63 9.76 5.66
C THR A 19 5.81 10.86 4.98
N GLU A 20 4.59 11.11 5.45
CA GLU A 20 3.76 12.22 4.99
C GLU A 20 4.41 13.57 5.27
N ALA A 21 4.90 13.80 6.50
CA ALA A 21 5.60 15.03 6.88
C ALA A 21 6.92 15.27 6.13
N LEU A 22 7.55 14.22 5.59
CA LEU A 22 8.79 14.31 4.81
C LEU A 22 8.53 14.50 3.31
N ARG A 23 7.27 14.47 2.85
CA ARG A 23 6.98 14.73 1.45
C ARG A 23 7.23 16.21 1.13
N PRO A 24 7.94 16.52 0.05
CA PRO A 24 8.05 17.89 -0.40
C PRO A 24 6.66 18.41 -0.76
N ASP A 25 6.33 19.62 -0.28
CA ASP A 25 5.10 20.29 -0.66
C ASP A 25 5.12 20.55 -2.17
N ILE A 26 4.19 19.91 -2.87
CA ILE A 26 4.04 20.02 -4.32
C ILE A 26 3.07 21.14 -4.72
N GLY A 27 2.50 21.87 -3.75
CA GLY A 27 1.59 22.98 -4.00
C GLY A 27 0.26 22.56 -4.64
N LEU A 28 -0.13 21.29 -4.47
CA LEU A 28 -1.35 20.71 -5.02
C LEU A 28 -2.21 20.15 -3.90
N SER A 29 -3.53 20.30 -4.04
CA SER A 29 -4.47 19.64 -3.14
C SER A 29 -4.45 18.12 -3.36
N GLU A 30 -4.81 17.38 -2.31
CA GLU A 30 -4.89 15.92 -2.37
C GLU A 30 -5.86 15.41 -3.45
N GLU A 31 -6.95 16.14 -3.68
CA GLU A 31 -7.93 15.83 -4.72
C GLU A 31 -7.29 15.86 -6.12
N VAL A 32 -6.50 16.89 -6.40
CA VAL A 32 -5.80 17.06 -7.68
C VAL A 32 -4.72 15.97 -7.83
N VAL A 33 -3.97 15.68 -6.78
CA VAL A 33 -2.99 14.59 -6.77
C VAL A 33 -3.66 13.23 -7.00
N GLY A 34 -4.84 13.02 -6.41
CA GLY A 34 -5.67 11.83 -6.60
C GLY A 34 -6.16 11.68 -8.05
N ALA A 35 -6.55 12.79 -8.68
CA ALA A 35 -6.93 12.82 -10.09
C ALA A 35 -5.73 12.46 -11.01
N ILE A 36 -4.57 13.11 -10.80
CA ILE A 36 -3.32 12.81 -11.53
C ILE A 36 -2.94 11.33 -11.41
N ARG A 37 -3.00 10.77 -10.19
CA ARG A 37 -2.73 9.34 -9.91
C ARG A 37 -3.63 8.42 -10.72
N ARG A 38 -4.92 8.72 -10.76
CA ARG A 38 -5.93 7.91 -11.43
C ARG A 38 -5.70 7.87 -12.94
N LEU A 39 -5.50 9.04 -13.54
CA LEU A 39 -5.24 9.18 -14.98
C LEU A 39 -3.91 8.51 -15.38
N ARG A 40 -2.88 8.67 -14.55
CA ARG A 40 -1.60 7.98 -14.78
C ARG A 40 -1.74 6.46 -14.70
N LYS A 41 -2.48 5.93 -13.74
CA LYS A 41 -2.77 4.48 -13.63
C LYS A 41 -3.56 3.94 -14.83
N GLN A 42 -4.34 4.80 -15.50
CA GLN A 42 -5.05 4.46 -16.75
C GLN A 42 -4.14 4.50 -17.99
N GLY A 43 -2.84 4.79 -17.82
CA GLY A 43 -1.85 4.78 -18.90
C GLY A 43 -1.63 6.11 -19.59
N GLN A 44 -2.28 7.19 -19.14
CA GLN A 44 -2.12 8.50 -19.77
C GLN A 44 -0.70 9.07 -19.56
N PRO A 45 -0.11 9.72 -20.58
CA PRO A 45 1.14 10.46 -20.47
C PRO A 45 0.94 11.81 -19.75
N ALA A 46 2.03 12.39 -19.23
CA ALA A 46 1.98 13.61 -18.41
C ALA A 46 1.34 14.80 -19.15
N ALA A 47 1.65 14.96 -20.43
CA ALA A 47 1.09 16.04 -21.26
C ALA A 47 -0.44 15.96 -21.39
N ASP A 48 -0.98 14.76 -21.58
CA ASP A 48 -2.43 14.55 -21.70
C ASP A 48 -3.14 14.79 -20.36
N ILE A 49 -2.50 14.41 -19.25
CA ILE A 49 -3.00 14.68 -17.89
C ILE A 49 -3.00 16.19 -17.61
N ALA A 50 -1.93 16.88 -17.98
CA ALA A 50 -1.82 18.34 -17.85
C ALA A 50 -2.92 19.06 -18.63
N ALA A 51 -3.15 18.65 -19.88
CA ALA A 51 -4.25 19.17 -20.69
C ALA A 51 -5.62 18.85 -20.07
N THR A 52 -5.84 17.62 -19.60
CA THR A 52 -7.11 17.16 -19.01
C THR A 52 -7.46 17.93 -17.73
N LEU A 53 -6.46 18.24 -16.91
CA LEU A 53 -6.64 18.91 -15.62
C LEU A 53 -6.43 20.42 -15.68
N ALA A 54 -6.13 20.97 -16.87
CA ALA A 54 -5.76 22.37 -17.07
C ALA A 54 -4.63 22.84 -16.13
N LEU A 55 -3.61 21.99 -15.95
CA LEU A 55 -2.46 22.26 -15.09
C LEU A 55 -1.19 22.44 -15.94
N PRO A 56 -0.21 23.22 -15.47
CA PRO A 56 1.12 23.24 -16.08
C PRO A 56 1.76 21.84 -16.09
N ILE A 57 2.43 21.48 -17.19
CA ILE A 57 3.05 20.16 -17.34
C ILE A 57 4.10 19.90 -16.25
N GLU A 58 4.85 20.93 -15.85
CA GLU A 58 5.89 20.86 -14.82
C GLU A 58 5.30 20.51 -13.45
N VAL A 59 4.07 20.94 -13.18
CA VAL A 59 3.33 20.64 -11.94
C VAL A 59 2.87 19.19 -11.95
N VAL A 60 2.39 18.69 -13.09
CA VAL A 60 2.01 17.28 -13.25
C VAL A 60 3.24 16.38 -13.15
N GLU A 61 4.34 16.72 -13.80
CA GLU A 61 5.60 15.97 -13.73
C GLU A 61 6.17 15.92 -12.31
N ARG A 62 6.14 17.04 -11.58
CA ARG A 62 6.55 17.10 -10.18
C ARG A 62 5.65 16.25 -9.28
N ALA A 63 4.34 16.32 -9.48
CA ALA A 63 3.39 15.47 -8.78
C ALA A 63 3.67 13.98 -9.09
N MET A 64 3.97 13.65 -10.35
CA MET A 64 4.32 12.30 -10.79
C MET A 64 5.63 11.77 -10.20
N LEU A 65 6.66 12.60 -10.11
CA LEU A 65 7.92 12.25 -9.46
C LEU A 65 7.72 12.00 -7.96
N ALA A 66 6.91 12.83 -7.28
CA ALA A 66 6.53 12.62 -5.88
C ALA A 66 5.66 11.37 -5.65
N MET A 67 5.03 10.80 -6.70
CA MET A 67 4.31 9.54 -6.58
C MET A 67 5.23 8.33 -6.41
N ARG A 68 6.46 8.39 -6.90
CA ARG A 68 7.49 7.37 -6.68
C ARG A 68 8.39 7.80 -5.53
N THR A 69 7.96 7.55 -4.30
CA THR A 69 8.91 7.53 -3.20
C THR A 69 9.27 6.07 -2.92
N ASP A 70 10.41 5.63 -3.47
CA ASP A 70 11.06 4.34 -3.25
C ASP A 70 11.71 4.26 -1.87
N ARG A 71 10.92 4.45 -0.82
CA ARG A 71 11.25 3.89 0.49
C ARG A 71 9.97 3.37 1.11
N PRO A 72 9.64 2.07 0.90
CA PRO A 72 8.82 1.40 1.88
C PRO A 72 9.47 1.66 3.25
N ASP A 73 8.65 2.14 4.17
CA ASP A 73 8.99 2.26 5.58
C ASP A 73 9.76 0.99 6.00
N SER A 74 10.93 1.11 6.64
CA SER A 74 11.75 -0.05 7.04
C SER A 74 11.04 -1.00 8.01
N THR A 75 9.85 -0.61 8.48
CA THR A 75 8.93 -1.41 9.29
C THR A 75 7.97 -2.28 8.46
N ARG A 76 7.95 -2.13 7.12
CA ARG A 76 7.03 -2.84 6.21
C ARG A 76 7.81 -3.68 5.20
N ALA A 77 7.72 -5.00 5.36
CA ALA A 77 8.16 -5.95 4.34
C ALA A 77 6.97 -6.36 3.47
N THR A 78 7.11 -6.26 2.14
CA THR A 78 6.12 -6.78 1.19
C THR A 78 6.55 -8.16 0.71
N LEU A 79 5.64 -9.14 0.79
CA LEU A 79 5.81 -10.46 0.20
C LEU A 79 5.02 -10.53 -1.10
N ASN A 80 5.70 -10.87 -2.20
CA ASN A 80 5.02 -11.24 -3.44
C ASN A 80 4.46 -12.65 -3.29
N VAL A 81 3.18 -12.83 -3.62
CA VAL A 81 2.47 -14.12 -3.52
C VAL A 81 1.72 -14.41 -4.81
N THR A 82 1.34 -15.67 -5.02
CA THR A 82 0.47 -16.04 -6.14
C THR A 82 -0.94 -15.48 -5.94
N ARG A 83 -1.72 -15.39 -7.03
CA ARG A 83 -3.11 -14.92 -6.97
C ARG A 83 -3.99 -15.85 -6.14
N GLU A 84 -3.70 -17.14 -6.20
CA GLU A 84 -4.38 -18.19 -5.45
C GLU A 84 -4.14 -18.02 -3.95
N ALA A 85 -2.88 -17.81 -3.54
CA ALA A 85 -2.53 -17.53 -2.15
C ALA A 85 -3.20 -16.26 -1.65
N ALA A 86 -3.22 -15.19 -2.47
CA ALA A 86 -3.91 -13.96 -2.12
C ALA A 86 -5.41 -14.17 -1.90
N ARG A 87 -6.09 -14.91 -2.80
CA ARG A 87 -7.51 -15.24 -2.64
C ARG A 87 -7.77 -16.07 -1.39
N PHE A 88 -6.94 -17.08 -1.14
CA PHE A 88 -7.03 -17.93 0.05
C PHE A 88 -6.97 -17.09 1.33
N VAL A 89 -5.92 -16.28 1.49
CA VAL A 89 -5.75 -15.41 2.67
C VAL A 89 -6.93 -14.44 2.84
N ASN A 90 -7.49 -13.91 1.75
CA ASN A 90 -8.67 -13.07 1.85
C ASN A 90 -9.94 -13.83 2.26
N GLY A 91 -10.07 -15.10 1.86
CA GLY A 91 -11.18 -15.97 2.25
C GLY A 91 -11.15 -16.40 3.73
N GLU A 92 -9.98 -16.38 4.35
CA GLU A 92 -9.77 -16.76 5.75
C GLU A 92 -10.22 -15.69 6.76
N ARG A 93 -10.75 -14.55 6.31
CA ARG A 93 -11.26 -13.49 7.20
C ARG A 93 -12.45 -14.01 8.02
N GLY A 94 -12.35 -13.94 9.35
CA GLY A 94 -13.43 -14.24 10.27
C GLY A 94 -14.47 -13.12 10.39
N ARG A 95 -14.11 -11.89 10.01
CA ARG A 95 -15.02 -10.72 9.94
C ARG A 95 -14.76 -9.90 8.68
N PRO A 96 -15.79 -9.20 8.13
CA PRO A 96 -15.63 -8.37 6.93
C PRO A 96 -14.50 -7.34 7.02
N ASP A 97 -14.25 -6.80 8.22
CA ASP A 97 -13.31 -5.73 8.52
C ASP A 97 -11.98 -6.23 9.14
N GLU A 98 -11.77 -7.54 9.27
CA GLU A 98 -10.55 -8.08 9.86
C GLU A 98 -9.32 -7.73 9.01
N PRO A 99 -8.27 -7.08 9.54
CA PRO A 99 -7.14 -6.68 8.71
C PRO A 99 -6.31 -7.90 8.26
N ILE A 100 -5.77 -7.86 7.03
CA ILE A 100 -5.02 -9.00 6.44
C ILE A 100 -3.81 -9.41 7.28
N TRP A 101 -3.14 -8.47 7.94
CA TRP A 101 -2.01 -8.82 8.79
C TRP A 101 -2.41 -9.71 9.96
N ALA A 102 -3.60 -9.50 10.55
CA ALA A 102 -4.09 -10.33 11.66
C ALA A 102 -4.46 -11.74 11.18
N VAL A 103 -5.04 -11.84 9.98
CA VAL A 103 -5.28 -13.12 9.31
C VAL A 103 -3.96 -13.85 9.06
N MET A 104 -2.95 -13.15 8.54
CA MET A 104 -1.62 -13.71 8.30
C MET A 104 -0.94 -14.17 9.59
N ASP A 105 -0.99 -13.38 10.67
CA ASP A 105 -0.43 -13.74 11.97
C ASP A 105 -1.04 -15.03 12.51
N ARG A 106 -2.37 -15.18 12.40
CA ARG A 106 -3.08 -16.40 12.80
C ARG A 106 -2.68 -17.61 11.95
N LEU A 107 -2.68 -17.47 10.61
CA LEU A 107 -2.30 -18.54 9.70
C LEU A 107 -0.84 -18.99 9.91
N VAL A 108 0.07 -18.03 10.15
CA VAL A 108 1.48 -18.32 10.43
C VAL A 108 1.64 -18.98 11.80
N ALA A 109 0.90 -18.53 12.82
CA ALA A 109 0.91 -19.16 14.14
C ALA A 109 0.47 -20.64 14.05
N GLU A 110 -0.63 -20.92 13.34
CA GLU A 110 -1.13 -22.27 13.11
C GLU A 110 -0.10 -23.14 12.37
N LEU A 111 0.54 -22.59 11.33
CA LEU A 111 1.60 -23.30 10.60
C LEU A 111 2.80 -23.63 11.51
N ILE A 112 3.21 -22.70 12.37
CA ILE A 112 4.30 -22.91 13.33
C ILE A 112 3.96 -24.04 14.30
N GLU A 113 2.72 -24.07 14.80
CA GLU A 113 2.25 -25.14 15.69
C GLU A 113 2.28 -26.50 15.01
N ARG A 114 1.77 -26.58 13.76
CA ARG A 114 1.80 -27.83 12.96
C ARG A 114 3.23 -28.32 12.71
N ARG A 115 4.13 -27.42 12.31
CA ARG A 115 5.54 -27.75 12.09
C ARG A 115 6.25 -28.24 13.36
N ARG A 116 5.94 -27.64 14.52
CA ARG A 116 6.47 -28.09 15.81
C ARG A 116 5.94 -29.46 16.21
N ALA A 117 4.71 -29.79 15.81
CA ALA A 117 4.10 -31.09 16.03
C ALA A 117 4.64 -32.18 15.08
N GLY A 118 5.55 -31.86 14.16
CA GLY A 118 6.16 -32.83 13.23
C GLY A 118 5.28 -33.21 12.05
N VAL A 119 4.25 -32.41 11.75
CA VAL A 119 3.36 -32.56 10.58
C VAL A 119 3.75 -31.58 9.48
#